data_AF-A0A1Y2N7R9-F1
#
_entry.id   AF-A0A1Y2N7R9-F1
#
_cell.length_a   1.000
_cell.length_b   1.000
_cell.length_c   1.000
_cell.angle_alpha   90.00
_cell.angle_beta   90.00
_cell.angle_gamma   90.00
#
_symmetry.space_group_name_H-M   'P 1'
#
loop_
_entity.id
_entity.type
_entity.pdbx_description
1 polymer ?
#
loop_
_entity_poly.entity_id
_entity_poly.type
_entity_poly.pdbx_seq_one_letter_code
_entity_poly.pdbx_strand_id
1 'polypeptide(L)'
;MAGDHDVPVPRTGFSVARRGYDQAQVDSHLRRLDAEVRMLAADRDAAVAQNTRLSRELDDARTRTEAMQQQVNRLAGPPQSVQGMSERLRSMLRLAEDEVAEMHSRAGREVAEQRRQADEHARVVLADARARSEQILADAEAQRAELDRRADERERAIDDRQARVERELTDLQERTRAELAEARSSTDAELTELRSRTERSLAEQRQNTERDLSDQERAVTERIARTDTEARENREQIEHDFRIAMDQRRTEALTALFTERDALTEEIGRRNREADEQIRRSLDEARAEGEQIRSDAQRDADEITTRARRRVEQLTELRGRVADQLRGARTLIDDAAGDLDAGPGLDTPGTAGPSPEPAGALDDDATGAPSPAPRTQANGRTKHAARVR
;
A
#
# COMPACT_ATOMS: atom_id res chain seq x y z
N MET A 1 -59.02 7.60 -174.58
CA MET A 1 -59.97 7.07 -175.58
C MET A 1 -61.14 6.46 -174.82
N ALA A 2 -62.37 6.75 -175.23
CA ALA A 2 -63.56 6.15 -174.62
C ALA A 2 -63.65 4.66 -174.99
N GLY A 3 -64.16 3.87 -174.07
CA GLY A 3 -64.36 2.43 -174.18
C GLY A 3 -65.52 2.04 -173.29
N ASP A 4 -66.67 2.65 -173.56
CA ASP A 4 -67.93 2.32 -172.90
C ASP A 4 -68.31 0.90 -173.31
N HIS A 5 -68.02 -0.05 -172.42
CA HIS A 5 -68.40 -1.44 -172.55
C HIS A 5 -69.37 -1.72 -171.43
N ASP A 6 -70.63 -1.41 -171.73
CA ASP A 6 -71.83 -1.90 -171.08
C ASP A 6 -71.81 -3.43 -171.11
N VAL A 7 -71.05 -4.03 -170.17
CA VAL A 7 -71.00 -5.47 -169.97
C VAL A 7 -72.33 -5.84 -169.31
N PRO A 8 -73.23 -6.54 -170.02
CA PRO A 8 -74.52 -6.89 -169.45
C PRO A 8 -74.25 -7.81 -168.26
N VAL A 9 -74.56 -7.33 -167.05
CA VAL A 9 -74.50 -8.15 -165.83
C VAL A 9 -75.29 -9.42 -166.11
N PRO A 10 -74.66 -10.60 -166.19
CA PRO A 10 -75.40 -11.81 -166.44
C PRO A 10 -76.41 -11.96 -165.31
N ARG A 11 -77.65 -12.34 -165.63
CA ARG A 11 -78.62 -12.73 -164.61
C ARG A 11 -78.10 -14.05 -164.01
N THR A 12 -77.23 -13.98 -163.02
CA THR A 12 -76.49 -15.10 -162.39
C THR A 12 -77.36 -16.02 -161.53
N GLY A 13 -78.64 -16.14 -161.86
CA GLY A 13 -79.50 -17.19 -161.34
C GLY A 13 -79.36 -18.44 -162.21
N PHE A 14 -78.93 -19.55 -161.63
CA PHE A 14 -79.06 -20.86 -162.26
C PHE A 14 -80.54 -21.19 -162.48
N SER A 15 -80.87 -21.87 -163.58
CA SER A 15 -82.25 -22.31 -163.85
C SER A 15 -82.66 -23.45 -162.91
N VAL A 16 -83.83 -23.31 -162.28
CA VAL A 16 -84.31 -24.28 -161.28
C VAL A 16 -85.00 -25.46 -161.96
N ALA A 17 -84.47 -26.66 -161.75
CA ALA A 17 -85.05 -27.93 -162.22
C ALA A 17 -85.59 -28.77 -161.05
N ARG A 18 -86.63 -29.59 -161.30
CA ARG A 18 -87.37 -30.37 -160.28
C ARG A 18 -86.51 -31.34 -159.43
N ARG A 19 -85.26 -31.60 -159.82
CA ARG A 19 -84.27 -32.35 -159.03
C ARG A 19 -82.86 -31.81 -159.33
N GLY A 20 -82.55 -30.64 -158.75
CA GLY A 20 -81.25 -29.96 -158.88
C GLY A 20 -80.40 -30.00 -157.61
N TYR A 21 -79.26 -29.31 -157.63
CA TYR A 21 -78.45 -29.05 -156.43
C TYR A 21 -79.18 -28.14 -155.45
N ASP A 22 -78.84 -28.24 -154.16
CA ASP A 22 -79.35 -27.33 -153.13
C ASP A 22 -78.85 -25.90 -153.39
N GLN A 23 -79.78 -24.98 -153.59
CA GLN A 23 -79.47 -23.57 -153.88
C GLN A 23 -78.65 -22.92 -152.75
N ALA A 24 -78.94 -23.22 -151.48
CA ALA A 24 -78.19 -22.65 -150.37
C ALA A 24 -76.74 -23.16 -150.33
N GLN A 25 -76.51 -24.42 -150.74
CA GLN A 25 -75.18 -25.00 -150.88
C GLN A 25 -74.42 -24.38 -152.06
N VAL A 26 -75.08 -24.18 -153.21
CA VAL A 26 -74.50 -23.53 -154.39
C VAL A 26 -74.15 -22.07 -154.10
N ASP A 27 -75.05 -21.30 -153.48
CA ASP A 27 -74.81 -19.90 -153.11
C ASP A 27 -73.70 -19.78 -152.04
N SER A 28 -73.56 -20.76 -151.16
CA SER A 28 -72.42 -20.83 -150.22
C SER A 28 -71.10 -21.12 -150.96
N HIS A 29 -71.11 -22.05 -151.91
CA HIS A 29 -69.92 -22.39 -152.70
C HIS A 29 -69.48 -21.25 -153.63
N LEU A 30 -70.42 -20.57 -154.31
CA LEU A 30 -70.15 -19.38 -155.10
C LEU A 30 -69.59 -18.24 -154.26
N ARG A 31 -70.16 -17.97 -153.07
CA ARG A 31 -69.59 -16.96 -152.15
C ARG A 31 -68.16 -17.31 -151.72
N ARG A 32 -67.84 -18.60 -151.60
CA ARG A 32 -66.46 -19.06 -151.33
C ARG A 32 -65.55 -18.84 -152.54
N LEU A 33 -65.98 -19.21 -153.75
CA LEU A 33 -65.23 -18.96 -155.00
C LEU A 33 -65.01 -17.46 -155.25
N ASP A 34 -66.01 -16.61 -155.05
CA ASP A 34 -65.89 -15.15 -155.16
C ASP A 34 -64.86 -14.60 -154.15
N ALA A 35 -64.83 -15.15 -152.93
CA ALA A 35 -63.83 -14.79 -151.93
C ALA A 35 -62.43 -15.29 -152.33
N GLU A 36 -62.30 -16.53 -152.82
CA GLU A 36 -61.06 -17.11 -153.34
C GLU A 36 -60.50 -16.28 -154.51
N VAL A 37 -61.33 -15.88 -155.47
CA VAL A 37 -60.95 -15.03 -156.62
C VAL A 37 -60.54 -13.63 -156.16
N ARG A 38 -61.23 -13.03 -155.18
CA ARG A 38 -60.84 -11.72 -154.61
C ARG A 38 -59.53 -11.79 -153.85
N MET A 39 -59.26 -12.87 -153.10
CA MET A 39 -57.97 -13.10 -152.45
C MET A 39 -56.86 -13.24 -153.49
N LEU A 40 -57.03 -14.09 -154.51
CA LEU A 40 -56.05 -14.26 -155.59
C LEU A 40 -55.79 -12.97 -156.38
N ALA A 41 -56.81 -12.13 -156.58
CA ALA A 41 -56.64 -10.82 -157.22
C ALA A 41 -55.83 -9.86 -156.32
N ALA A 42 -56.11 -9.83 -155.01
CA ALA A 42 -55.35 -9.04 -154.05
C ALA A 42 -53.88 -9.52 -153.93
N ASP A 43 -53.65 -10.83 -153.91
CA ASP A 43 -52.31 -11.44 -153.88
C ASP A 43 -51.53 -11.13 -155.16
N ARG A 44 -52.16 -11.21 -156.33
CA ARG A 44 -51.58 -10.77 -157.61
C ARG A 44 -51.19 -9.30 -157.56
N ASP A 45 -52.08 -8.44 -157.09
CA ASP A 45 -51.84 -6.99 -157.08
C ASP A 45 -50.75 -6.60 -156.07
N ALA A 46 -50.69 -7.29 -154.93
CA ALA A 46 -49.57 -7.20 -153.98
C ALA A 46 -48.24 -7.68 -154.59
N ALA A 47 -48.24 -8.79 -155.33
CA ALA A 47 -47.05 -9.30 -156.02
C ALA A 47 -46.57 -8.35 -157.14
N VAL A 48 -47.49 -7.73 -157.89
CA VAL A 48 -47.16 -6.70 -158.89
C VAL A 48 -46.60 -5.45 -158.23
N ALA A 49 -47.19 -4.99 -157.12
CA ALA A 49 -46.67 -3.87 -156.34
C ALA A 49 -45.26 -4.17 -155.78
N GLN A 50 -45.03 -5.38 -155.28
CA GLN A 50 -43.71 -5.83 -154.82
C GLN A 50 -42.69 -5.89 -155.98
N ASN A 51 -43.08 -6.41 -157.14
CA ASN A 51 -42.20 -6.52 -158.30
C ASN A 51 -41.76 -5.13 -158.80
N THR A 52 -42.70 -4.19 -158.96
CA THR A 52 -42.37 -2.81 -159.36
C THR A 52 -41.51 -2.06 -158.34
N ARG A 53 -41.64 -2.36 -157.05
CA ARG A 53 -40.74 -1.86 -156.00
C ARG A 53 -39.32 -2.45 -156.15
N LEU A 54 -39.21 -3.77 -156.30
CA LEU A 54 -37.92 -4.44 -156.47
C LEU A 54 -37.18 -3.99 -157.73
N SER A 55 -37.89 -3.71 -158.84
CA SER A 55 -37.27 -3.13 -160.04
C SER A 55 -36.64 -1.76 -159.77
N ARG A 56 -37.32 -0.87 -159.02
CA ARG A 56 -36.76 0.44 -158.64
C ARG A 56 -35.54 0.29 -157.73
N GLU A 57 -35.62 -0.58 -156.73
CA GLU A 57 -34.48 -0.84 -155.82
C GLU A 57 -33.27 -1.43 -156.58
N LEU A 58 -33.51 -2.25 -157.61
CA LEU A 58 -32.48 -2.79 -158.51
C LEU A 58 -31.83 -1.72 -159.40
N ASP A 59 -32.63 -0.83 -160.01
CA ASP A 59 -32.13 0.23 -160.88
C ASP A 59 -31.39 1.33 -160.10
N ASP A 60 -31.86 1.65 -158.89
CA ASP A 60 -31.11 2.47 -157.93
C ASP A 60 -29.76 1.83 -157.57
N ALA A 61 -29.74 0.52 -157.27
CA ALA A 61 -28.53 -0.20 -156.92
C ALA A 61 -27.53 -0.22 -158.09
N ARG A 62 -28.01 -0.48 -159.32
CA ARG A 62 -27.20 -0.40 -160.56
C ARG A 62 -26.57 0.97 -160.73
N THR A 63 -27.37 2.04 -160.60
CA THR A 63 -26.89 3.42 -160.72
C THR A 63 -25.80 3.73 -159.68
N ARG A 64 -25.95 3.25 -158.43
CA ARG A 64 -24.92 3.37 -157.39
C ARG A 64 -23.66 2.58 -157.72
N THR A 65 -23.79 1.35 -158.23
CA THR A 65 -22.64 0.52 -158.65
C THR A 65 -21.89 1.17 -159.81
N GLU A 66 -22.58 1.71 -160.80
CA GLU A 66 -21.96 2.44 -161.91
C GLU A 66 -21.21 3.69 -161.43
N ALA A 67 -21.82 4.48 -160.53
CA ALA A 67 -21.17 5.65 -159.93
C ALA A 67 -19.91 5.26 -159.12
N MET A 68 -19.98 4.20 -158.31
CA MET A 68 -18.82 3.66 -157.58
C MET A 68 -17.76 3.15 -158.55
N GLN A 69 -18.12 2.44 -159.62
CA GLN A 69 -17.16 1.94 -160.61
C GLN A 69 -16.47 3.09 -161.36
N GLN A 70 -17.20 4.16 -161.70
CA GLN A 70 -16.63 5.38 -162.27
C GLN A 70 -15.71 6.12 -161.28
N GLN A 71 -15.99 6.07 -159.98
CA GLN A 71 -15.10 6.60 -158.94
C GLN A 71 -13.84 5.74 -158.79
N VAL A 72 -13.96 4.42 -158.75
CA VAL A 72 -12.83 3.48 -158.70
C VAL A 72 -11.95 3.63 -159.95
N ASN A 73 -12.54 3.69 -161.15
CA ASN A 73 -11.78 3.88 -162.40
C ASN A 73 -11.02 5.22 -162.41
N ARG A 74 -11.58 6.29 -161.83
CA ARG A 74 -10.86 7.58 -161.64
C ARG A 74 -9.69 7.46 -160.65
N LEU A 75 -9.84 6.68 -159.58
CA LEU A 75 -8.81 6.48 -158.55
C LEU A 75 -7.71 5.49 -158.97
N ALA A 76 -8.04 4.52 -159.82
CA ALA A 76 -7.18 3.41 -160.25
C ALA A 76 -6.54 3.59 -161.65
N GLY A 77 -6.97 4.59 -162.43
CA GLY A 77 -6.39 4.88 -163.75
C GLY A 77 -4.93 5.36 -163.71
N PRO A 78 -4.20 5.30 -164.84
CA PRO A 78 -2.82 5.76 -164.93
C PRO A 78 -2.66 7.26 -164.60
N PRO A 79 -1.59 7.68 -163.91
CA PRO A 79 -1.44 9.05 -163.40
C PRO A 79 -1.02 10.04 -164.51
N GLN A 80 -1.99 10.54 -165.27
CA GLN A 80 -1.77 11.57 -166.31
C GLN A 80 -2.67 12.81 -166.17
N SER A 81 -3.34 12.99 -165.02
CA SER A 81 -4.01 14.26 -164.69
C SER A 81 -3.56 14.78 -163.33
N VAL A 82 -3.31 16.10 -163.26
CA VAL A 82 -2.99 16.81 -162.01
C VAL A 82 -4.14 16.64 -161.01
N GLN A 83 -5.38 16.70 -161.50
CA GLN A 83 -6.61 16.50 -160.73
C GLN A 83 -6.60 15.18 -159.93
N GLY A 84 -6.30 14.05 -160.58
CA GLY A 84 -6.28 12.73 -159.94
C GLY A 84 -5.16 12.56 -158.91
N MET A 85 -4.00 13.19 -159.14
CA MET A 85 -2.93 13.25 -158.13
C MET A 85 -3.35 14.09 -156.91
N SER A 86 -4.00 15.24 -157.12
CA SER A 86 -4.55 16.06 -156.03
C SER A 86 -5.71 15.38 -155.30
N GLU A 87 -6.51 14.53 -155.94
CA GLU A 87 -7.55 13.71 -155.28
C GLU A 87 -6.95 12.58 -154.44
N ARG A 88 -5.95 11.86 -154.97
CA ARG A 88 -5.23 10.82 -154.20
C ARG A 88 -4.47 11.41 -153.00
N LEU A 89 -3.80 12.56 -153.17
CA LEU A 89 -3.15 13.26 -152.06
C LEU A 89 -4.15 13.70 -150.98
N ARG A 90 -5.32 14.25 -151.37
CA ARG A 90 -6.40 14.55 -150.41
C ARG A 90 -6.92 13.31 -149.70
N SER A 91 -7.04 12.16 -150.39
CA SER A 91 -7.44 10.90 -149.76
C SER A 91 -6.38 10.32 -148.81
N MET A 92 -5.09 10.44 -149.14
CA MET A 92 -3.99 10.00 -148.27
C MET A 92 -3.83 10.91 -147.05
N LEU A 93 -3.95 12.24 -147.24
CA LEU A 93 -3.95 13.19 -146.13
C LEU A 93 -5.13 12.95 -145.19
N ARG A 94 -6.34 12.75 -145.73
CA ARG A 94 -7.51 12.40 -144.92
C ARG A 94 -7.32 11.08 -144.16
N LEU A 95 -6.78 10.04 -144.80
CA LEU A 95 -6.48 8.78 -144.12
C LEU A 95 -5.43 8.97 -143.00
N ALA A 96 -4.43 9.83 -143.21
CA ALA A 96 -3.45 10.17 -142.18
C ALA A 96 -4.05 11.01 -141.05
N GLU A 97 -4.97 11.92 -141.34
CA GLU A 97 -5.76 12.67 -140.35
C GLU A 97 -6.65 11.72 -139.52
N ASP A 98 -7.33 10.78 -140.17
CA ASP A 98 -8.15 9.75 -139.53
C ASP A 98 -7.28 8.81 -138.65
N GLU A 99 -6.11 8.37 -139.11
CA GLU A 99 -5.14 7.56 -138.33
C GLU A 99 -4.56 8.33 -137.15
N VAL A 100 -4.21 9.61 -137.32
CA VAL A 100 -3.75 10.49 -136.22
C VAL A 100 -4.86 10.71 -135.19
N ALA A 101 -6.11 10.88 -135.63
CA ALA A 101 -7.26 10.95 -134.73
C ALA A 101 -7.48 9.62 -133.97
N GLU A 102 -7.31 8.46 -134.62
CA GLU A 102 -7.36 7.17 -133.94
C GLU A 102 -6.21 7.01 -132.95
N MET A 103 -4.97 7.35 -133.31
CA MET A 103 -3.82 7.30 -132.41
C MET A 103 -4.03 8.19 -131.17
N HIS A 104 -4.54 9.41 -131.34
CA HIS A 104 -4.89 10.28 -130.20
C HIS A 104 -6.04 9.71 -129.35
N SER A 105 -7.05 9.10 -129.96
CA SER A 105 -8.15 8.42 -129.26
C SER A 105 -7.67 7.17 -128.51
N ARG A 106 -6.71 6.43 -129.06
CA ARG A 106 -6.07 5.26 -128.44
C ARG A 106 -5.20 5.67 -127.26
N ALA A 107 -4.27 6.60 -127.46
CA ALA A 107 -3.43 7.17 -126.39
C ALA A 107 -4.25 7.85 -125.29
N GLY A 108 -5.34 8.55 -125.64
CA GLY A 108 -6.27 9.14 -124.67
C GLY A 108 -6.97 8.09 -123.80
N ARG A 109 -7.37 6.95 -124.37
CA ARG A 109 -7.92 5.81 -123.63
C ARG A 109 -6.87 5.13 -122.74
N GLU A 110 -5.65 4.94 -123.24
CA GLU A 110 -4.54 4.35 -122.48
C GLU A 110 -4.14 5.23 -121.28
N VAL A 111 -4.00 6.55 -121.46
CA VAL A 111 -3.72 7.50 -120.37
C VAL A 111 -4.88 7.55 -119.36
N ALA A 112 -6.13 7.52 -119.83
CA ALA A 112 -7.28 7.46 -118.93
C ALA A 112 -7.29 6.16 -118.12
N GLU A 113 -6.95 5.02 -118.73
CA GLU A 113 -6.86 3.73 -118.05
C GLU A 113 -5.71 3.68 -117.04
N GLN A 114 -4.52 4.13 -117.41
CA GLN A 114 -3.37 4.22 -116.51
C GLN A 114 -3.66 5.13 -115.30
N ARG A 115 -4.39 6.24 -115.52
CA ARG A 115 -4.87 7.09 -114.42
C ARG A 115 -5.88 6.38 -113.51
N ARG A 116 -6.85 5.65 -114.07
CA ARG A 116 -7.80 4.85 -113.26
C ARG A 116 -7.07 3.82 -112.39
N GLN A 117 -6.11 3.10 -112.97
CA GLN A 117 -5.31 2.10 -112.25
C GLN A 117 -4.43 2.75 -111.15
N ALA A 118 -3.83 3.91 -111.43
CA ALA A 118 -3.06 4.65 -110.43
C ALA A 118 -3.95 5.19 -109.29
N ASP A 119 -5.13 5.73 -109.61
CA ASP A 119 -6.11 6.20 -108.62
C ASP A 119 -6.65 5.05 -107.76
N GLU A 120 -6.91 3.88 -108.36
CA GLU A 120 -7.34 2.67 -107.65
C GLU A 120 -6.24 2.14 -106.74
N HIS A 121 -5.01 2.01 -107.23
CA HIS A 121 -3.88 1.59 -106.41
C HIS A 121 -3.62 2.57 -105.25
N ALA A 122 -3.70 3.89 -105.50
CA ALA A 122 -3.60 4.90 -104.45
C ALA A 122 -4.71 4.77 -103.40
N ARG A 123 -5.95 4.47 -103.81
CA ARG A 123 -7.06 4.21 -102.87
C ARG A 123 -6.81 2.98 -102.01
N VAL A 124 -6.31 1.88 -102.58
CA VAL A 124 -5.96 0.67 -101.83
C VAL A 124 -4.85 0.96 -100.81
N VAL A 125 -3.75 1.59 -101.25
CA VAL A 125 -2.63 1.93 -100.35
C VAL A 125 -3.06 2.86 -99.21
N LEU A 126 -3.95 3.83 -99.49
CA LEU A 126 -4.51 4.72 -98.46
C LEU A 126 -5.48 4.02 -97.51
N ALA A 127 -6.27 3.05 -98.00
CA ALA A 127 -7.14 2.22 -97.16
C ALA A 127 -6.31 1.33 -96.23
N ASP A 128 -5.29 0.65 -96.76
CA ASP A 128 -4.37 -0.21 -95.98
C ASP A 128 -3.54 0.59 -94.97
N ALA A 129 -3.16 1.84 -95.31
CA ALA A 129 -2.48 2.74 -94.37
C ALA A 129 -3.40 3.19 -93.23
N ARG A 130 -4.68 3.51 -93.53
CA ARG A 130 -5.69 3.85 -92.52
C ARG A 130 -6.00 2.67 -91.61
N ALA A 131 -6.30 1.50 -92.17
CA ALA A 131 -6.60 0.30 -91.40
C ALA A 131 -5.45 -0.09 -90.45
N ARG A 132 -4.19 0.01 -90.92
CA ARG A 132 -3.01 -0.20 -90.05
C ARG A 132 -2.86 0.87 -88.97
N SER A 133 -3.14 2.14 -89.28
CA SER A 133 -3.11 3.22 -88.28
C SER A 133 -4.21 3.04 -87.21
N GLU A 134 -5.41 2.68 -87.62
CA GLU A 134 -6.55 2.39 -86.73
C GLU A 134 -6.24 1.19 -85.84
N GLN A 135 -5.64 0.12 -86.39
CA GLN A 135 -5.18 -1.03 -85.61
C GLN A 135 -4.10 -0.64 -84.59
N ILE A 136 -3.07 0.12 -85.00
CA ILE A 136 -2.00 0.57 -84.08
C ILE A 136 -2.57 1.43 -82.94
N LEU A 137 -3.55 2.28 -83.22
CA LEU A 137 -4.24 3.07 -82.19
C LEU A 137 -5.06 2.18 -81.25
N ALA A 138 -5.83 1.24 -81.78
CA ALA A 138 -6.62 0.29 -80.97
C ALA A 138 -5.72 -0.60 -80.08
N ASP A 139 -4.61 -1.11 -80.62
CA ASP A 139 -3.62 -1.89 -79.86
C ASP A 139 -2.97 -1.04 -78.75
N ALA A 140 -2.63 0.21 -79.03
CA ALA A 140 -2.08 1.14 -78.04
C ALA A 140 -3.10 1.51 -76.95
N GLU A 141 -4.37 1.73 -77.30
CA GLU A 141 -5.45 1.98 -76.33
C GLU A 141 -5.71 0.76 -75.45
N ALA A 142 -5.73 -0.44 -76.03
CA ALA A 142 -5.87 -1.69 -75.28
C ALA A 142 -4.70 -1.93 -74.32
N GLN A 143 -3.46 -1.64 -74.75
CA GLN A 143 -2.27 -1.71 -73.89
C GLN A 143 -2.32 -0.70 -72.75
N ARG A 144 -2.75 0.54 -73.00
CA ARG A 144 -2.94 1.55 -71.95
C ARG A 144 -4.00 1.11 -70.94
N ALA A 145 -5.16 0.67 -71.40
CA ALA A 145 -6.24 0.18 -70.52
C ALA A 145 -5.86 -1.07 -69.70
N GLU A 146 -4.93 -1.91 -70.19
CA GLU A 146 -4.35 -3.03 -69.43
C GLU A 146 -3.32 -2.54 -68.39
N LEU A 147 -2.47 -1.56 -68.73
CA LEU A 147 -1.52 -0.97 -67.79
C LEU A 147 -2.23 -0.21 -66.67
N ASP A 148 -3.27 0.55 -66.99
CA ASP A 148 -4.10 1.28 -66.03
C ASP A 148 -4.81 0.29 -65.08
N ARG A 149 -5.44 -0.78 -65.60
CA ARG A 149 -6.03 -1.84 -64.76
C ARG A 149 -5.00 -2.52 -63.85
N ARG A 150 -3.78 -2.78 -64.33
CA ARG A 150 -2.69 -3.33 -63.50
C ARG A 150 -2.16 -2.33 -62.47
N ALA A 151 -2.26 -1.02 -62.72
CA ALA A 151 -1.93 0.01 -61.75
C ALA A 151 -2.97 0.05 -60.64
N ASP A 152 -4.26 0.13 -60.99
CA ASP A 152 -5.41 0.02 -60.07
C ASP A 152 -5.33 -1.23 -59.18
N GLU A 153 -5.04 -2.40 -59.77
CA GLU A 153 -4.91 -3.67 -59.03
C GLU A 153 -3.73 -3.65 -58.04
N ARG A 154 -2.61 -3.00 -58.41
CA ARG A 154 -1.45 -2.85 -57.53
C ARG A 154 -1.70 -1.86 -56.41
N GLU A 155 -2.38 -0.74 -56.69
CA GLU A 155 -2.78 0.26 -55.70
C GLU A 155 -3.73 -0.37 -54.67
N ARG A 156 -4.80 -1.04 -55.12
CA ARG A 156 -5.70 -1.80 -54.23
C ARG A 156 -4.99 -2.86 -53.42
N ALA A 157 -4.01 -3.58 -54.00
CA ALA A 157 -3.22 -4.57 -53.27
C ALA A 157 -2.25 -3.96 -52.24
N ILE A 158 -1.79 -2.72 -52.46
CA ILE A 158 -1.03 -1.94 -51.48
C ILE A 158 -1.95 -1.47 -50.35
N ASP A 159 -3.11 -0.90 -50.67
CA ASP A 159 -4.12 -0.45 -49.70
C ASP A 159 -4.61 -1.61 -48.82
N ASP A 160 -4.97 -2.75 -49.42
CA ASP A 160 -5.36 -3.96 -48.70
C ASP A 160 -4.25 -4.46 -47.76
N ARG A 161 -2.98 -4.32 -48.17
CA ARG A 161 -1.83 -4.72 -47.36
C ARG A 161 -1.58 -3.72 -46.23
N GLN A 162 -1.71 -2.41 -46.48
CA GLN A 162 -1.62 -1.37 -45.46
C GLN A 162 -2.73 -1.55 -44.42
N ALA A 163 -3.98 -1.70 -44.84
CA ALA A 163 -5.12 -1.94 -43.95
C ALA A 163 -5.01 -3.26 -43.17
N ARG A 164 -4.31 -4.29 -43.68
CA ARG A 164 -3.97 -5.49 -42.89
C ARG A 164 -2.91 -5.20 -41.83
N VAL A 165 -1.81 -4.54 -42.20
CA VAL A 165 -0.72 -4.19 -41.27
C VAL A 165 -1.22 -3.23 -40.18
N GLU A 166 -2.08 -2.28 -40.51
CA GLU A 166 -2.72 -1.39 -39.52
C GLU A 166 -3.59 -2.16 -38.53
N ARG A 167 -4.44 -3.09 -38.99
CA ARG A 167 -5.24 -3.95 -38.12
C ARG A 167 -4.38 -4.86 -37.25
N GLU A 168 -3.34 -5.47 -37.81
CA GLU A 168 -2.38 -6.30 -37.07
C GLU A 168 -1.64 -5.47 -36.01
N LEU A 169 -1.30 -4.22 -36.30
CA LEU A 169 -0.69 -3.29 -35.35
C LEU A 169 -1.66 -2.87 -34.24
N THR A 170 -2.93 -2.56 -34.55
CA THR A 170 -3.93 -2.23 -33.53
C THR A 170 -4.22 -3.44 -32.64
N ASP A 171 -4.41 -4.62 -33.22
CA ASP A 171 -4.59 -5.88 -32.48
C ASP A 171 -3.41 -6.15 -31.53
N LEU A 172 -2.17 -5.96 -32.00
CA LEU A 172 -0.98 -6.14 -31.19
C LEU A 172 -0.87 -5.09 -30.07
N GLN A 173 -1.22 -3.83 -30.35
CA GLN A 173 -1.26 -2.77 -29.34
C GLN A 173 -2.34 -3.02 -28.28
N GLU A 174 -3.52 -3.52 -28.66
CA GLU A 174 -4.58 -3.87 -27.71
C GLU A 174 -4.19 -5.07 -26.86
N ARG A 175 -3.62 -6.13 -27.45
CA ARG A 175 -3.13 -7.31 -26.71
C ARG A 175 -2.03 -6.95 -25.72
N THR A 176 -0.98 -6.27 -26.18
CA THR A 176 0.12 -5.84 -25.28
C THR A 176 -0.34 -4.88 -24.19
N ARG A 177 -1.36 -4.03 -24.46
CA ARG A 177 -1.98 -3.18 -23.44
C ARG A 177 -2.82 -3.98 -22.43
N ALA A 178 -3.54 -5.00 -22.89
CA ALA A 178 -4.31 -5.90 -22.03
C ALA A 178 -3.39 -6.74 -21.14
N GLU A 179 -2.37 -7.37 -21.71
CA GLU A 179 -1.32 -8.12 -20.99
C GLU A 179 -0.62 -7.25 -19.94
N LEU A 180 -0.27 -6.00 -20.27
CA LEU A 180 0.35 -5.07 -19.32
C LEU A 180 -0.62 -4.63 -18.20
N ALA A 181 -1.93 -4.51 -18.50
CA ALA A 181 -2.94 -4.20 -17.49
C ALA A 181 -3.20 -5.38 -16.55
N GLU A 182 -3.26 -6.60 -17.09
CA GLU A 182 -3.40 -7.84 -16.32
C GLU A 182 -2.17 -8.08 -15.43
N ALA A 183 -0.96 -7.97 -15.98
CA ALA A 183 0.27 -8.09 -15.22
C ALA A 183 0.36 -7.07 -14.07
N ARG A 184 -0.02 -5.80 -14.32
CA ARG A 184 -0.11 -4.78 -13.27
C ARG A 184 -1.12 -5.16 -12.20
N SER A 185 -2.33 -5.57 -12.60
CA SER A 185 -3.37 -6.01 -11.67
C SER A 185 -2.95 -7.21 -10.82
N SER A 186 -2.19 -8.16 -11.38
CA SER A 186 -1.58 -9.27 -10.62
C SER A 186 -0.60 -8.74 -9.59
N THR A 187 0.36 -7.89 -10.01
CA THR A 187 1.37 -7.35 -9.10
C THR A 187 0.77 -6.47 -7.99
N ASP A 188 -0.27 -5.68 -8.28
CA ASP A 188 -0.96 -4.87 -7.28
C ASP A 188 -1.76 -5.74 -6.29
N ALA A 189 -2.36 -6.83 -6.75
CA ALA A 189 -3.02 -7.81 -5.89
C ALA A 189 -2.02 -8.55 -4.99
N GLU A 190 -0.91 -9.05 -5.55
CA GLU A 190 0.18 -9.70 -4.82
C GLU A 190 0.81 -8.76 -3.77
N LEU A 191 1.07 -7.50 -4.13
CA LEU A 191 1.56 -6.48 -3.20
C LEU A 191 0.55 -6.19 -2.08
N THR A 192 -0.75 -6.19 -2.39
CA THR A 192 -1.82 -5.98 -1.41
C THR A 192 -1.94 -7.16 -0.46
N GLU A 193 -1.88 -8.40 -0.97
CA GLU A 193 -1.88 -9.61 -0.15
C GLU A 193 -0.64 -9.66 0.74
N LEU A 194 0.56 -9.40 0.19
CA LEU A 194 1.81 -9.39 0.93
C LEU A 194 1.78 -8.34 2.05
N ARG A 195 1.35 -7.10 1.75
CA ARG A 195 1.16 -6.04 2.76
C ARG A 195 0.22 -6.50 3.87
N SER A 196 -0.98 -6.98 3.51
CA SER A 196 -1.96 -7.45 4.49
C SER A 196 -1.44 -8.64 5.31
N ARG A 197 -0.63 -9.53 4.73
CA ARG A 197 0.04 -10.63 5.45
C ARG A 197 1.11 -10.12 6.42
N THR A 198 1.92 -9.15 6.01
CA THR A 198 2.91 -8.52 6.91
C THR A 198 2.25 -7.71 8.03
N GLU A 199 1.15 -7.00 7.75
CA GLU A 199 0.36 -6.27 8.75
C GLU A 199 -0.26 -7.21 9.78
N ARG A 200 -0.88 -8.32 9.34
CA ARG A 200 -1.40 -9.36 10.25
C ARG A 200 -0.28 -9.95 11.12
N SER A 201 0.83 -10.37 10.53
CA SER A 201 1.98 -10.91 11.27
C SER A 201 2.55 -9.91 12.28
N LEU A 202 2.66 -8.62 11.91
CA LEU A 202 3.11 -7.57 12.82
C LEU A 202 2.09 -7.29 13.94
N ALA A 203 0.79 -7.37 13.67
CA ALA A 203 -0.26 -7.25 14.67
C ALA A 203 -0.28 -8.44 15.64
N GLU A 204 -0.11 -9.66 15.14
CA GLU A 204 0.06 -10.88 15.94
C GLU A 204 1.30 -10.81 16.83
N GLN A 205 2.45 -10.40 16.27
CA GLN A 205 3.68 -10.19 17.04
C GLN A 205 3.48 -9.15 18.14
N ARG A 206 2.88 -7.99 17.81
CA ARG A 206 2.57 -6.93 18.79
C ARG A 206 1.66 -7.45 19.91
N GLN A 207 0.56 -8.13 19.55
CA GLN A 207 -0.37 -8.69 20.52
C GLN A 207 0.29 -9.74 21.43
N ASN A 208 1.19 -10.57 20.87
CA ASN A 208 1.94 -11.53 21.67
C ASN A 208 2.91 -10.83 22.62
N THR A 209 3.68 -9.84 22.15
CA THR A 209 4.57 -9.05 23.04
C THR A 209 3.82 -8.26 24.10
N GLU A 210 2.60 -7.80 23.81
CA GLU A 210 1.73 -7.10 24.76
C GLU A 210 1.17 -8.06 25.83
N ARG A 211 0.78 -9.28 25.43
CA ARG A 211 0.41 -10.36 26.37
C ARG A 211 1.58 -10.75 27.25
N ASP A 212 2.75 -11.02 26.66
CA ASP A 212 3.96 -11.41 27.38
C ASP A 212 4.37 -10.33 28.40
N LEU A 213 4.28 -9.05 28.02
CA LEU A 213 4.53 -7.93 28.92
C LEU A 213 3.48 -7.84 30.04
N SER A 214 2.19 -7.97 29.72
CA SER A 214 1.11 -7.94 30.72
C SER A 214 1.22 -9.10 31.73
N ASP A 215 1.61 -10.30 31.28
CA ASP A 215 1.82 -11.44 32.15
C ASP A 215 3.12 -11.31 32.97
N GLN A 216 4.17 -10.67 32.44
CA GLN A 216 5.34 -10.27 33.22
C GLN A 216 5.02 -9.21 34.27
N GLU A 217 4.23 -8.18 33.93
CA GLU A 217 3.77 -7.16 34.89
C GLU A 217 2.95 -7.80 36.02
N ARG A 218 2.00 -8.69 35.70
CA ARG A 218 1.26 -9.48 36.68
C ARG A 218 2.19 -10.30 37.57
N ALA A 219 3.12 -11.06 37.00
CA ALA A 219 4.06 -11.88 37.77
C ALA A 219 4.96 -11.02 38.70
N VAL A 220 5.35 -9.82 38.26
CA VAL A 220 6.06 -8.85 39.11
C VAL A 220 5.15 -8.32 40.23
N THR A 221 3.92 -7.93 39.93
CA THR A 221 2.93 -7.47 40.93
C THR A 221 2.62 -8.55 41.96
N GLU A 222 2.37 -9.79 41.54
CA GLU A 222 2.15 -10.94 42.42
C GLU A 222 3.37 -11.23 43.30
N ARG A 223 4.59 -11.09 42.76
CA ARG A 223 5.82 -11.27 43.54
C ARG A 223 6.02 -10.15 44.56
N ILE A 224 5.73 -8.89 44.21
CA ILE A 224 5.75 -7.77 45.16
C ILE A 224 4.71 -8.00 46.27
N ALA A 225 3.46 -8.30 45.91
CA ALA A 225 2.40 -8.57 46.88
C ALA A 225 2.76 -9.73 47.82
N ARG A 226 3.39 -10.81 47.29
CA ARG A 226 3.89 -11.92 48.10
C ARG A 226 4.98 -11.48 49.08
N THR A 227 6.00 -10.76 48.60
CA THR A 227 7.07 -10.23 49.46
C THR A 227 6.51 -9.26 50.51
N ASP A 228 5.50 -8.45 50.19
CA ASP A 228 4.84 -7.57 51.16
C ASP A 228 4.05 -8.36 52.22
N THR A 229 3.38 -9.46 51.84
CA THR A 229 2.73 -10.36 52.80
C THR A 229 3.74 -11.08 53.70
N GLU A 230 4.82 -11.63 53.13
CA GLU A 230 5.92 -12.26 53.88
C GLU A 230 6.60 -11.24 54.82
N ALA A 231 6.81 -10.00 54.37
CA ALA A 231 7.40 -8.93 55.18
C ALA A 231 6.44 -8.41 56.26
N ARG A 232 5.12 -8.50 56.07
CA ARG A 232 4.13 -8.23 57.12
C ARG A 232 4.13 -9.35 58.16
N GLU A 233 4.08 -10.61 57.73
CA GLU A 233 4.08 -11.77 58.62
C GLU A 233 5.37 -11.87 59.45
N ASN A 234 6.53 -11.63 58.83
CA ASN A 234 7.80 -11.54 59.55
C ASN A 234 7.80 -10.38 60.57
N ARG A 235 7.19 -9.23 60.27
CA ARG A 235 7.05 -8.13 61.25
C ARG A 235 6.13 -8.52 62.41
N GLU A 236 4.96 -9.10 62.12
CA GLU A 236 4.03 -9.60 63.13
C GLU A 236 4.67 -10.66 64.04
N GLN A 237 5.47 -11.57 63.47
CA GLN A 237 6.24 -12.57 64.22
C GLN A 237 7.33 -11.93 65.07
N ILE A 238 8.13 -10.99 64.52
CA ILE A 238 9.15 -10.26 65.29
C ILE A 238 8.52 -9.47 66.44
N GLU A 239 7.36 -8.84 66.23
CA GLU A 239 6.61 -8.15 67.29
C GLU A 239 6.07 -9.11 68.35
N HIS A 240 5.63 -10.30 67.97
CA HIS A 240 5.19 -11.36 68.89
C HIS A 240 6.34 -11.90 69.73
N ASP A 241 7.45 -12.27 69.09
CA ASP A 241 8.65 -12.79 69.74
C ASP A 241 9.28 -11.72 70.65
N PHE A 242 9.31 -10.45 70.23
CA PHE A 242 9.74 -9.32 71.06
C PHE A 242 8.83 -9.13 72.27
N ARG A 243 7.50 -9.28 72.12
CA ARG A 243 6.55 -9.21 73.23
C ARG A 243 6.80 -10.33 74.24
N ILE A 244 6.94 -11.57 73.78
CA ILE A 244 7.29 -12.71 74.64
C ILE A 244 8.61 -12.46 75.37
N ALA A 245 9.67 -12.03 74.66
CA ALA A 245 10.97 -11.76 75.25
C ALA A 245 10.93 -10.60 76.26
N MET A 246 10.10 -9.57 76.02
CA MET A 246 9.91 -8.46 76.96
C MET A 246 9.05 -8.84 78.16
N ASP A 247 8.02 -9.67 78.00
CA ASP A 247 7.22 -10.20 79.12
C ASP A 247 8.03 -11.20 79.97
N GLN A 248 8.91 -11.99 79.34
CA GLN A 248 9.92 -12.82 80.03
C GLN A 248 10.89 -11.94 80.82
N ARG A 249 11.58 -10.99 80.18
CA ARG A 249 12.49 -10.04 80.87
C ARG A 249 11.81 -9.23 81.95
N ARG A 250 10.55 -8.85 81.77
CA ARG A 250 9.74 -8.16 82.79
C ARG A 250 9.45 -9.07 83.97
N THR A 251 9.10 -10.33 83.71
CA THR A 251 8.91 -11.35 84.76
C THR A 251 10.21 -11.59 85.52
N GLU A 252 11.33 -11.78 84.81
CA GLU A 252 12.68 -11.92 85.39
C GLU A 252 13.04 -10.71 86.26
N ALA A 253 12.87 -9.49 85.75
CA ALA A 253 13.12 -8.25 86.50
C ALA A 253 12.21 -8.10 87.72
N LEU A 254 10.93 -8.48 87.62
CA LEU A 254 10.01 -8.50 88.76
C LEU A 254 10.43 -9.55 89.80
N THR A 255 10.85 -10.75 89.38
CA THR A 255 11.38 -11.76 90.31
C THR A 255 12.68 -11.31 90.97
N ALA A 256 13.58 -10.64 90.25
CA ALA A 256 14.79 -10.05 90.79
C ALA A 256 14.46 -8.99 91.86
N LEU A 257 13.53 -8.07 91.55
CA LEU A 257 13.05 -7.05 92.51
C LEU A 257 12.36 -7.67 93.73
N PHE A 258 11.61 -8.77 93.57
CA PHE A 258 11.06 -9.49 94.72
C PHE A 258 12.16 -10.15 95.56
N THR A 259 13.16 -10.80 94.95
CA THR A 259 14.30 -11.37 95.69
C THR A 259 15.13 -10.30 96.40
N GLU A 260 15.32 -9.12 95.80
CA GLU A 260 16.02 -7.99 96.41
C GLU A 260 15.21 -7.42 97.58
N ARG A 261 13.89 -7.22 97.41
CA ARG A 261 12.98 -6.83 98.49
C ARG A 261 13.02 -7.82 99.65
N ASP A 262 13.01 -9.12 99.36
CA ASP A 262 12.97 -10.16 100.38
C ASP A 262 14.31 -10.23 101.13
N ALA A 263 15.44 -10.15 100.42
CA ALA A 263 16.77 -10.02 101.02
C ALA A 263 16.92 -8.76 101.90
N LEU A 264 16.40 -7.61 101.44
CA LEU A 264 16.35 -6.37 102.24
C LEU A 264 15.46 -6.53 103.47
N THR A 265 14.33 -7.23 103.35
CA THR A 265 13.42 -7.51 104.47
C THR A 265 14.09 -8.43 105.50
N GLU A 266 14.85 -9.43 105.07
CA GLU A 266 15.67 -10.28 105.93
C GLU A 266 16.83 -9.52 106.57
N GLU A 267 17.47 -8.58 105.87
CA GLU A 267 18.51 -7.71 106.45
C GLU A 267 17.95 -6.78 107.52
N ILE A 268 16.80 -6.14 107.27
CA ILE A 268 16.09 -5.34 108.27
C ILE A 268 15.70 -6.23 109.46
N GLY A 269 15.20 -7.44 109.21
CA GLY A 269 14.88 -8.42 110.25
C GLY A 269 16.10 -8.95 111.02
N ARG A 270 17.31 -8.93 110.45
CA ARG A 270 18.57 -9.18 111.17
C ARG A 270 18.97 -7.97 112.01
N ARG A 271 19.04 -6.76 111.43
CA ARG A 271 19.39 -5.53 112.17
C ARG A 271 18.45 -5.28 113.36
N ASN A 272 17.15 -5.53 113.21
CA ASN A 272 16.21 -5.40 114.32
C ASN A 272 16.48 -6.42 115.44
N ARG A 273 16.81 -7.67 115.11
CA ARG A 273 17.21 -8.68 116.12
C ARG A 273 18.54 -8.32 116.79
N GLU A 274 19.52 -7.85 116.04
CA GLU A 274 20.80 -7.36 116.57
C GLU A 274 20.60 -6.16 117.50
N ALA A 275 19.71 -5.22 117.14
CA ALA A 275 19.33 -4.10 117.99
C ALA A 275 18.54 -4.53 119.25
N ASP A 276 17.57 -5.45 119.12
CA ASP A 276 16.84 -6.02 120.27
C ASP A 276 17.78 -6.76 121.24
N GLU A 277 18.80 -7.45 120.73
CA GLU A 277 19.84 -8.07 121.55
C GLU A 277 20.73 -7.03 122.22
N GLN A 278 21.14 -5.96 121.54
CA GLN A 278 21.89 -4.85 122.16
C GLN A 278 21.07 -4.16 123.26
N ILE A 279 19.77 -3.94 123.03
CA ILE A 279 18.84 -3.38 124.02
C ILE A 279 18.66 -4.34 125.21
N ARG A 280 18.57 -5.65 124.99
CA ARG A 280 18.52 -6.63 126.09
C ARG A 280 19.80 -6.62 126.92
N ARG A 281 20.97 -6.64 126.27
CA ARG A 281 22.28 -6.61 126.95
C ARG A 281 22.41 -5.36 127.83
N SER A 282 22.09 -4.18 127.31
CA SER A 282 22.17 -2.93 128.10
C SER A 282 21.11 -2.85 129.22
N LEU A 283 19.93 -3.45 129.04
CA LEU A 283 18.93 -3.59 130.12
C LEU A 283 19.37 -4.57 131.22
N ASP A 284 20.05 -5.66 130.87
CA ASP A 284 20.57 -6.63 131.84
C ASP A 284 21.83 -6.11 132.55
N GLU A 285 22.71 -5.36 131.87
CA GLU A 285 23.79 -4.57 132.49
C GLU A 285 23.24 -3.54 133.48
N ALA A 286 22.26 -2.71 133.08
CA ALA A 286 21.64 -1.73 133.96
C ALA A 286 20.90 -2.36 135.16
N ARG A 287 20.39 -3.59 135.02
CA ARG A 287 19.81 -4.37 136.14
C ARG A 287 20.89 -4.86 137.10
N ALA A 288 22.00 -5.38 136.59
CA ALA A 288 23.13 -5.81 137.41
C ALA A 288 23.72 -4.64 138.21
N GLU A 289 23.94 -3.48 137.56
CA GLU A 289 24.33 -2.24 138.23
C GLU A 289 23.31 -1.82 139.30
N GLY A 290 22.00 -1.90 138.99
CA GLY A 290 20.93 -1.60 139.95
C GLY A 290 20.81 -2.59 141.11
N GLU A 291 21.26 -3.84 140.97
CA GLU A 291 21.39 -4.81 142.06
C GLU A 291 22.62 -4.55 142.91
N GLN A 292 23.74 -4.19 142.28
CA GLN A 292 24.99 -3.86 142.96
C GLN A 292 24.85 -2.61 143.83
N ILE A 293 24.26 -1.53 143.30
CA ILE A 293 23.95 -0.30 144.06
C ILE A 293 23.06 -0.59 145.27
N ARG A 294 22.06 -1.47 145.13
CA ARG A 294 21.18 -1.86 146.26
C ARG A 294 21.94 -2.66 147.32
N SER A 295 22.78 -3.61 146.91
CA SER A 295 23.65 -4.39 147.80
C SER A 295 24.57 -3.51 148.64
N ASP A 296 25.22 -2.53 148.00
CA ASP A 296 26.18 -1.66 148.69
C ASP A 296 25.47 -0.66 149.61
N ALA A 297 24.37 -0.04 149.18
CA ALA A 297 23.56 0.84 150.04
C ALA A 297 22.98 0.12 151.28
N GLN A 298 22.65 -1.17 151.15
CA GLN A 298 22.15 -1.98 152.25
C GLN A 298 23.27 -2.37 153.24
N ARG A 299 24.49 -2.61 152.73
CA ARG A 299 25.69 -2.85 153.54
C ARG A 299 26.08 -1.61 154.38
N ASP A 300 26.00 -0.43 153.78
CA ASP A 300 26.24 0.85 154.48
C ASP A 300 25.22 1.12 155.60
N ALA A 301 23.94 0.79 155.38
CA ALA A 301 22.88 0.95 156.39
C ALA A 301 23.11 0.04 157.62
N ASP A 302 23.56 -1.20 157.41
CA ASP A 302 23.88 -2.14 158.49
C ASP A 302 25.14 -1.72 159.26
N GLU A 303 26.14 -1.14 158.60
CA GLU A 303 27.30 -0.53 159.25
C GLU A 303 26.90 0.64 160.17
N ILE A 304 26.08 1.57 159.68
CA ILE A 304 25.67 2.77 160.42
C ILE A 304 24.85 2.38 161.66
N THR A 305 23.90 1.46 161.52
CA THR A 305 23.07 1.01 162.66
C THR A 305 23.88 0.23 163.70
N THR A 306 24.87 -0.56 163.27
CA THR A 306 25.80 -1.26 164.18
C THR A 306 26.73 -0.28 164.92
N ARG A 307 27.24 0.73 164.22
CA ARG A 307 28.09 1.80 164.79
C ARG A 307 27.29 2.65 165.79
N ALA A 308 26.00 2.91 165.53
CA ALA A 308 25.10 3.60 166.45
C ALA A 308 24.80 2.79 167.72
N ARG A 309 24.49 1.49 167.62
CA ARG A 309 24.21 0.62 168.79
C ARG A 309 25.38 0.58 169.77
N ARG A 310 26.60 0.33 169.31
CA ARG A 310 27.81 0.33 170.16
C ARG A 310 28.01 1.66 170.90
N ARG A 311 27.63 2.79 170.28
CA ARG A 311 27.75 4.12 170.89
C ARG A 311 26.74 4.34 172.03
N VAL A 312 25.55 3.75 171.93
CA VAL A 312 24.53 3.78 172.99
C VAL A 312 24.90 2.87 174.17
N GLU A 313 25.47 1.69 173.91
CA GLU A 313 25.98 0.78 174.95
C GLU A 313 27.11 1.43 175.76
N GLN A 314 28.11 2.02 175.09
CA GLN A 314 29.21 2.76 175.73
C GLN A 314 28.73 3.89 176.65
N LEU A 315 27.71 4.65 176.24
CA LEU A 315 27.14 5.73 177.06
C LEU A 315 26.33 5.18 178.26
N THR A 316 25.75 3.99 178.14
CA THR A 316 24.98 3.34 179.21
C THR A 316 25.90 2.80 180.30
N GLU A 317 27.02 2.16 179.94
CA GLU A 317 28.04 1.72 180.91
C GLU A 317 28.72 2.88 181.65
N LEU A 318 28.97 4.00 180.96
CA LEU A 318 29.58 5.18 181.58
C LEU A 318 28.65 5.78 182.65
N ARG A 319 27.33 5.81 182.38
CA ARG A 319 26.31 6.26 183.33
C ARG A 319 26.21 5.37 184.57
N GLY A 320 26.36 4.05 184.40
CA GLY A 320 26.40 3.09 185.51
C GLY A 320 27.56 3.37 186.48
N ARG A 321 28.78 3.50 185.96
CA ARG A 321 29.99 3.77 186.75
C ARG A 321 29.89 5.06 187.59
N VAL A 322 29.36 6.14 187.02
CA VAL A 322 29.18 7.42 187.74
C VAL A 322 28.11 7.31 188.84
N ALA A 323 27.04 6.55 188.61
CA ALA A 323 25.94 6.39 189.58
C ALA A 323 26.30 5.54 190.81
N ASP A 324 27.29 4.67 190.73
CA ASP A 324 27.81 3.90 191.86
C ASP A 324 28.93 4.64 192.61
N GLN A 325 29.79 5.39 191.91
CA GLN A 325 30.79 6.27 192.54
C GLN A 325 30.15 7.35 193.43
N LEU A 326 29.00 7.90 193.04
CA LEU A 326 28.22 8.86 193.85
C LEU A 326 27.52 8.24 195.08
N ARG A 327 27.43 6.90 195.18
CA ARG A 327 26.86 6.20 196.34
C ARG A 327 27.93 5.84 197.38
N GLY A 328 29.14 5.50 196.94
CA GLY A 328 30.26 5.18 197.82
C GLY A 328 30.85 6.37 198.59
N ALA A 329 30.85 7.57 197.99
CA ALA A 329 31.38 8.77 198.65
C ALA A 329 30.44 9.36 199.72
N ARG A 330 29.14 9.00 199.71
CA ARG A 330 28.13 9.58 200.61
C ARG A 330 28.07 8.92 202.01
N THR A 331 28.78 7.82 202.21
CA THR A 331 28.99 7.18 203.53
C THR A 331 30.28 7.62 204.22
N LEU A 332 31.06 8.52 203.62
CA LEU A 332 32.22 9.17 204.23
C LEU A 332 31.98 10.68 204.39
N ILE A 333 30.87 11.03 205.06
CA ILE A 333 30.51 12.41 205.41
C ILE A 333 30.78 12.74 206.89
N ASP A 334 30.79 11.75 207.81
CA ASP A 334 30.43 12.04 209.22
C ASP A 334 31.55 11.93 210.29
N ASP A 335 32.85 11.76 209.98
CA ASP A 335 33.88 11.51 211.03
C ASP A 335 35.09 12.46 211.09
N ALA A 336 35.38 13.31 210.08
CA ALA A 336 36.42 14.36 210.21
C ALA A 336 36.32 15.54 209.22
N ALA A 337 36.07 16.73 209.78
CA ALA A 337 36.51 18.09 209.40
C ALA A 337 36.86 18.47 207.94
N GLY A 338 36.32 19.64 207.52
CA GLY A 338 37.16 20.70 206.93
C GLY A 338 36.87 21.16 205.50
N ASP A 339 36.28 22.37 205.39
CA ASP A 339 36.56 23.41 204.39
C ASP A 339 36.62 23.04 202.88
N LEU A 340 35.43 23.00 202.30
CA LEU A 340 34.97 23.97 201.28
C LEU A 340 35.82 25.26 201.11
N ASP A 341 36.02 25.84 199.93
CA ASP A 341 35.50 25.47 198.59
C ASP A 341 36.33 26.04 197.42
N ALA A 342 36.15 25.39 196.26
CA ALA A 342 36.14 25.91 194.89
C ALA A 342 37.25 26.85 194.35
N GLY A 343 38.04 26.26 193.44
CA GLY A 343 38.16 26.76 192.06
C GLY A 343 39.37 27.65 191.78
N PRO A 344 40.15 27.36 190.72
CA PRO A 344 39.63 27.41 189.34
C PRO A 344 40.31 26.47 188.31
N GLY A 345 39.95 26.64 187.04
CA GLY A 345 40.73 26.25 185.85
C GLY A 345 40.37 24.92 185.18
N LEU A 346 40.82 24.59 183.97
CA LEU A 346 41.43 25.31 182.83
C LEU A 346 41.83 24.20 181.82
N ASP A 347 41.84 24.50 180.51
CA ASP A 347 42.61 23.81 179.45
C ASP A 347 42.33 22.30 179.16
N THR A 348 42.59 21.73 177.96
CA THR A 348 43.34 22.19 176.77
C THR A 348 42.61 21.89 175.44
N PRO A 349 42.98 22.59 174.35
CA PRO A 349 42.78 22.15 172.96
C PRO A 349 43.97 21.31 172.43
N GLY A 350 43.81 20.64 171.28
CA GLY A 350 44.94 20.13 170.49
C GLY A 350 44.52 19.60 169.10
N THR A 351 44.94 20.22 167.99
CA THR A 351 46.14 19.95 167.14
C THR A 351 46.12 18.60 166.40
N ALA A 352 46.50 18.50 165.12
CA ALA A 352 47.06 19.45 164.13
C ALA A 352 46.39 19.20 162.75
N GLY A 353 46.38 20.08 161.73
CA GLY A 353 47.27 21.20 161.36
C GLY A 353 48.37 20.72 160.39
N PRO A 354 48.88 21.54 159.43
CA PRO A 354 48.46 22.87 158.99
C PRO A 354 48.37 23.07 157.44
N SER A 355 48.22 24.34 157.04
CA SER A 355 48.22 25.02 155.72
C SER A 355 49.49 24.82 154.84
N PRO A 356 49.74 25.59 153.73
CA PRO A 356 48.94 25.91 152.53
C PRO A 356 49.74 25.89 151.19
N GLU A 357 49.08 26.27 150.08
CA GLU A 357 49.69 26.99 148.92
C GLU A 357 50.70 26.23 148.00
N PRO A 358 51.28 26.80 146.91
CA PRO A 358 50.87 26.33 145.56
C PRO A 358 52.01 25.94 144.58
N ALA A 359 51.61 25.73 143.33
CA ALA A 359 52.37 25.88 142.07
C ALA A 359 53.34 24.76 141.61
N GLY A 360 53.01 24.21 140.42
CA GLY A 360 53.95 24.22 139.29
C GLY A 360 54.47 22.87 138.77
N ALA A 361 54.65 22.83 137.44
CA ALA A 361 55.60 22.01 136.68
C ALA A 361 55.41 20.48 136.63
N LEU A 362 55.81 19.76 135.57
CA LEU A 362 56.11 20.08 134.15
C LEU A 362 55.99 18.74 133.38
N ASP A 363 55.57 18.83 132.11
CA ASP A 363 56.05 18.13 130.91
C ASP A 363 56.21 16.59 130.81
N ASP A 364 55.76 16.10 129.63
CA ASP A 364 56.40 15.11 128.74
C ASP A 364 56.66 13.65 129.25
N ASP A 365 56.78 12.62 128.39
CA ASP A 365 57.07 12.62 126.94
C ASP A 365 56.49 11.39 126.20
N ALA A 366 56.45 11.51 124.86
CA ALA A 366 56.61 10.48 123.81
C ALA A 366 55.87 9.11 123.90
N THR A 367 55.23 8.62 122.82
CA THR A 367 55.90 8.42 121.52
C THR A 367 54.91 8.28 120.33
N GLY A 368 55.22 8.93 119.19
CA GLY A 368 54.59 8.70 117.85
C GLY A 368 53.32 9.52 117.58
N ALA A 369 53.27 10.64 116.84
CA ALA A 369 53.95 11.10 115.61
C ALA A 369 53.58 10.33 114.31
N PRO A 370 53.50 10.97 113.13
CA PRO A 370 53.32 12.40 112.77
C PRO A 370 51.93 12.61 112.07
N SER A 371 51.57 13.61 111.24
CA SER A 371 52.21 14.82 110.69
C SER A 371 51.13 15.84 110.23
N PRO A 372 51.39 17.17 110.17
CA PRO A 372 50.46 18.17 109.62
C PRO A 372 50.76 18.55 108.16
N ALA A 373 50.12 19.64 107.71
CA ALA A 373 50.42 20.49 106.55
C ALA A 373 49.79 20.14 105.18
N PRO A 374 49.56 21.15 104.30
CA PRO A 374 48.59 21.06 103.21
C PRO A 374 49.24 21.14 101.82
N ARG A 375 48.41 21.04 100.76
CA ARG A 375 48.37 21.91 99.55
C ARG A 375 47.77 21.17 98.34
N THR A 376 47.06 21.93 97.49
CA THR A 376 46.98 21.83 95.99
C THR A 376 46.77 20.46 95.31
N GLN A 377 46.07 20.33 94.19
CA GLN A 377 45.61 21.26 93.15
C GLN A 377 44.39 20.58 92.48
N ALA A 378 43.27 21.26 92.27
CA ALA A 378 42.94 22.02 91.05
C ALA A 378 42.43 21.18 89.87
N ASN A 379 41.53 21.84 89.13
CA ASN A 379 40.99 21.49 87.81
C ASN A 379 40.04 20.27 87.73
N GLY A 380 38.97 20.30 86.94
CA GLY A 380 38.58 21.32 85.96
C GLY A 380 37.07 21.50 85.84
N ARG A 381 36.62 22.76 85.75
CA ARG A 381 35.25 23.15 85.37
C ARG A 381 35.31 24.01 84.10
N THR A 382 35.12 23.37 82.95
CA THR A 382 34.92 24.01 81.63
C THR A 382 33.78 23.25 80.95
N LYS A 383 32.59 23.84 80.81
CA LYS A 383 32.16 24.84 79.81
C LYS A 383 31.82 24.22 78.45
N HIS A 384 30.67 24.67 77.92
CA HIS A 384 30.30 24.76 76.50
C HIS A 384 31.51 24.87 75.55
N ALA A 385 31.46 24.36 74.32
CA ALA A 385 30.44 24.70 73.33
C ALA A 385 30.51 23.86 72.04
N ALA A 386 29.50 24.05 71.18
CA ALA A 386 29.42 23.63 69.78
C ALA A 386 29.25 22.10 69.55
N ARG A 387 28.59 21.65 68.47
CA ARG A 387 28.20 22.41 67.26
C ARG A 387 26.90 21.87 66.65
N VAL A 388 26.05 22.80 66.19
CA VAL A 388 25.01 22.53 65.19
C VAL A 388 25.67 22.06 63.89
N ARG A 389 25.18 20.95 63.32
CA ARG A 389 24.78 20.87 61.91
C ARG A 389 23.83 19.69 61.70
#